data_AF-A0A352Z6B5-F1
#
_entry.id   AF-A0A352Z6B5-F1
#
_cell.length_a   1.000
_cell.length_b   1.000
_cell.length_c   1.000
_cell.angle_alpha   90.00
_cell.angle_beta   90.00
_cell.angle_gamma   90.00
#
_symmetry.space_group_name_H-M   'P 1'
#
loop_
_entity.id
_entity.type
_entity.pdbx_description
1 polymer ?
#
loop_
_entity_poly.entity_id
_entity_poly.type
_entity_poly.pdbx_seq_one_letter_code
_entity_poly.pdbx_strand_id
1 'polypeptide(L)' 'VAEKSAETHRIREEIGDLLFTIVNLARFHSIDPEDALRFSSDKFIKRFAYIEKNIDIQHSTLNKMDALWNEIKDIEKKGE' A
#
# COMPACT_ATOMS: atom_id res chain seq x y z
N VAL A 1 -27.83 6.20 14.84
CA VAL A 1 -27.44 4.94 14.15
C VAL A 1 -27.73 5.01 12.65
N ALA A 2 -28.90 5.51 12.22
CA ALA A 2 -29.22 5.70 10.79
C ALA A 2 -28.27 6.67 10.06
N GLU A 3 -27.86 7.77 10.70
CA GLU A 3 -27.01 8.80 10.10
C GLU A 3 -25.58 8.32 9.79
N LYS A 4 -24.98 7.55 10.71
CA LYS A 4 -23.67 6.91 10.53
C LYS A 4 -23.68 5.86 9.41
N SER A 5 -24.84 5.20 9.20
CA SER A 5 -25.04 4.25 8.11
C SER A 5 -25.09 4.95 6.74
N ALA A 6 -25.76 6.11 6.66
CA ALA A 6 -25.81 6.91 5.44
C ALA A 6 -24.45 7.54 5.10
N GLU A 7 -23.71 8.01 6.10
CA GLU A 7 -22.34 8.51 5.93
C GLU A 7 -21.38 7.41 5.43
N THR A 8 -21.45 6.22 6.03
CA THR A 8 -20.66 5.06 5.58
C THR A 8 -21.00 4.66 4.14
N HIS A 9 -22.27 4.78 3.74
CA HIS A 9 -22.69 4.51 2.37
C HIS A 9 -22.06 5.48 1.37
N ARG A 10 -22.12 6.78 1.65
CA ARG A 10 -21.49 7.81 0.82
C ARG A 10 -19.97 7.62 0.72
N ILE A 11 -19.30 7.35 1.84
CA ILE A 11 -17.85 7.08 1.83
C ILE A 11 -17.53 5.86 0.96
N ARG A 12 -18.36 4.82 1.01
CA ARG A 12 -18.19 3.64 0.17
C ARG A 12 -18.32 3.96 -1.32
N GLU A 13 -19.28 4.80 -1.70
CA GLU A 13 -19.45 5.27 -3.08
C GLU A 13 -18.23 6.04 -3.56
N GLU A 14 -17.76 7.03 -2.79
CA GLU A 14 -16.58 7.85 -3.13
C GLU A 14 -15.29 7.00 -3.25
N ILE A 15 -15.09 6.03 -2.34
CA ILE A 15 -13.97 5.08 -2.45
C ILE A 15 -14.09 4.24 -3.72
N GLY A 16 -15.31 3.82 -4.08
CA GLY A 16 -15.59 3.09 -5.32
C GLY A 16 -15.21 3.89 -6.57
N ASP A 17 -15.64 5.15 -6.63
CA ASP A 17 -15.34 6.04 -7.75
C ASP A 17 -13.84 6.34 -7.88
N LEU A 18 -13.14 6.51 -6.75
CA LEU A 18 -11.68 6.67 -6.75
C LEU A 18 -10.97 5.42 -7.27
N LEU A 19 -11.35 4.22 -6.79
CA LEU A 19 -10.77 2.96 -7.26
C LEU A 19 -11.05 2.74 -8.75
N PHE A 20 -12.28 3.01 -9.20
CA PHE A 20 -12.65 2.92 -10.61
C PHE A 20 -11.85 3.89 -11.48
N THR A 21 -11.64 5.12 -11.00
CA THR A 21 -10.81 6.12 -11.68
C THR A 21 -9.36 5.65 -11.81
N ILE A 22 -8.77 5.09 -10.76
CA ILE A 22 -7.40 4.54 -10.79
C ILE A 22 -7.29 3.38 -11.78
N VAL A 23 -8.26 2.47 -11.79
CA VAL A 23 -8.32 1.35 -12.74
C VAL A 23 -8.37 1.85 -14.18
N ASN A 24 -9.18 2.88 -14.46
CA ASN A 24 -9.25 3.47 -15.80
C ASN A 24 -7.99 4.22 -16.19
N LEU A 25 -7.34 4.90 -15.24
CA LEU A 25 -6.05 5.54 -15.47
C LEU A 25 -4.97 4.53 -15.85
N ALA A 26 -4.89 3.40 -15.16
CA ALA A 26 -3.97 2.32 -15.51
C ALA A 26 -4.23 1.80 -16.94
N ARG A 27 -5.51 1.53 -17.29
CA ARG A 27 -5.90 1.11 -18.64
C ARG A 27 -5.58 2.15 -19.71
N PHE A 28 -5.75 3.44 -19.42
CA PHE A 28 -5.38 4.53 -20.33
C PHE A 28 -3.89 4.49 -20.69
N HIS A 29 -3.03 4.10 -19.74
CA HIS A 29 -1.60 3.89 -19.96
C HIS A 29 -1.25 2.49 -20.48
N SER A 30 -2.23 1.68 -20.88
CA SER A 30 -2.03 0.28 -21.30
C SER A 30 -1.37 -0.60 -20.24
N ILE A 31 -1.59 -0.29 -18.95
CA ILE A 31 -1.10 -1.07 -17.81
C ILE A 31 -2.25 -1.94 -17.30
N ASP A 32 -1.98 -3.21 -17.03
CA ASP A 32 -2.92 -4.09 -16.33
C ASP A 32 -3.01 -3.68 -14.84
N PRO A 33 -4.19 -3.25 -14.34
CA PRO A 33 -4.33 -2.79 -12.96
C PRO A 33 -4.11 -3.90 -11.91
N GLU A 34 -4.46 -5.15 -12.23
CA GLU A 34 -4.26 -6.29 -11.32
C GLU A 34 -2.77 -6.58 -11.18
N ASP A 35 -2.05 -6.61 -12.30
CA ASP A 35 -0.60 -6.84 -12.30
C ASP A 35 0.15 -5.70 -11.59
N ALA A 36 -0.24 -4.44 -11.84
CA ALA A 36 0.33 -3.29 -11.12
C ALA A 36 0.10 -3.36 -9.60
N LEU A 37 -1.09 -3.80 -9.17
CA LEU A 37 -1.38 -4.01 -7.75
C LEU A 37 -0.53 -5.14 -7.18
N ARG A 38 -0.45 -6.28 -7.86
CA ARG A 38 0.36 -7.44 -7.48
C ARG A 38 1.82 -7.06 -7.29
N PHE A 39 2.40 -6.32 -8.24
CA PHE A 39 3.78 -5.82 -8.13
C PHE A 39 4.00 -4.93 -6.89
N SER A 40 3.04 -4.04 -6.59
CA SER A 40 3.11 -3.20 -5.40
C SER A 40 2.99 -4.01 -4.11
N SER A 41 2.10 -5.01 -4.07
CA SER A 41 1.95 -5.93 -2.95
C SER A 41 3.21 -6.76 -2.70
N ASP A 42 3.82 -7.31 -3.74
CA ASP A 42 5.06 -8.09 -3.62
C ASP A 42 6.21 -7.24 -3.06
N LYS A 43 6.32 -5.99 -3.51
CA LYS A 43 7.28 -5.02 -2.97
C LYS A 43 7.02 -4.71 -1.50
N PHE A 44 5.75 -4.56 -1.09
CA PHE A 44 5.39 -4.39 0.31
C PHE A 44 5.82 -5.61 1.14
N ILE A 45 5.49 -6.82 0.69
CA ILE A 45 5.82 -8.08 1.40
C ILE A 45 7.34 -8.21 1.58
N LYS A 46 8.13 -7.97 0.53
CA LYS A 46 9.60 -8.02 0.59
C LYS A 46 10.17 -7.05 1.64
N ARG A 47 9.70 -5.80 1.61
CA ARG A 47 10.15 -4.76 2.56
C ARG A 47 9.68 -5.05 3.98
N PHE A 48 8.45 -5.53 4.14
CA PHE A 48 7.93 -5.87 5.45
C PHE A 48 8.71 -7.04 6.05
N ALA A 49 8.98 -8.10 5.28
CA ALA A 49 9.82 -9.22 5.70
C ALA A 49 11.24 -8.79 6.13
N TYR A 50 11.79 -7.73 5.53
CA TYR A 50 13.04 -7.12 6.01
C TYR A 50 12.87 -6.52 7.41
N ILE A 51 11.78 -5.77 7.64
CA ILE A 51 11.47 -5.20 8.95
C ILE A 51 11.32 -6.31 9.99
N GLU A 52 10.52 -7.35 9.72
CA GLU A 52 10.25 -8.43 10.68
C GLU A 52 11.53 -9.17 11.09
N LYS A 53 12.51 -9.27 10.19
CA LYS A 53 13.81 -9.90 10.48
C LYS A 53 14.72 -9.05 11.36
N ASN A 54 14.53 -7.73 11.37
CA ASN A 54 15.45 -6.79 12.02
C ASN A 54 14.87 -6.21 13.32
N ILE A 55 13.60 -6.46 13.63
CA ILE A 55 12.98 -5.97 14.86
C ILE A 55 11.83 -6.84 15.37
N ASP A 56 11.64 -6.85 16.69
CA ASP A 56 10.41 -7.33 17.29
C ASP A 56 9.30 -6.28 17.08
N ILE A 57 8.42 -6.54 16.12
CA ILE A 57 7.33 -5.65 15.72
C ILE A 57 6.39 -5.35 16.89
N GLN A 58 6.14 -6.33 17.77
CA GLN A 58 5.17 -6.20 18.85
C GLN A 58 5.65 -5.22 19.93
N HIS A 59 6.96 -5.08 20.09
CA HIS A 59 7.60 -4.20 21.08
C HIS A 59 8.34 -3.01 20.45
N SER A 60 8.12 -2.77 19.16
CA SER A 60 8.74 -1.67 18.42
C SER A 60 7.83 -0.46 18.31
N THR A 61 8.40 0.66 17.87
CA THR A 61 7.67 1.87 17.50
C THR A 61 7.56 1.98 15.98
N LEU A 62 6.51 2.65 15.50
CA LEU A 62 6.34 2.94 14.07
C LEU A 62 7.56 3.66 13.49
N ASN A 63 8.17 4.59 14.23
CA ASN A 63 9.38 5.30 13.78
C ASN A 63 10.56 4.35 13.48
N LYS A 64 10.72 3.27 14.26
CA LYS A 64 11.78 2.27 13.98
C LYS A 64 11.45 1.42 12.76
N MET A 65 10.17 1.06 12.59
CA MET A 65 9.70 0.36 11.38
C MET A 65 9.89 1.23 10.13
N ASP A 66 9.58 2.52 10.21
CA ASP A 66 9.78 3.49 9.12
C ASP A 66 11.26 3.70 8.78
N ALA A 67 12.14 3.69 9.78
CA ALA A 67 13.58 3.75 9.54
C ALA A 67 14.07 2.54 8.72
N LEU A 68 13.69 1.33 9.14
CA LEU A 68 14.00 0.09 8.42
C LEU A 68 13.35 0.03 7.03
N TRP A 69 12.13 0.57 6.90
CA TRP A 69 11.43 0.69 5.62
C TRP A 69 12.18 1.58 4.63
N ASN A 70 12.72 2.71 5.08
CA ASN A 70 13.53 3.59 4.24
C ASN A 70 14.90 2.99 3.92
N GLU A 71 15.49 2.26 4.87
CA GLU A 71 16.75 1.55 4.65
C GLU A 71 16.64 0.52 3.51
N ILE A 72 15.64 -0.37 3.54
CA ILE A 72 15.45 -1.35 2.46
C ILE A 72 15.14 -0.69 1.11
N LYS A 73 14.39 0.41 1.10
CA LYS A 73 14.14 1.21 -0.11
C LYS A 73 15.43 1.75 -0.72
N ASP A 74 16.38 2.18 0.11
CA ASP A 74 17.66 2.71 -0.37
C ASP A 74 18.60 1.60 -0.85
N ILE A 75 18.49 0.40 -0.28
CA ILE A 75 19.20 -0.80 -0.78
C ILE A 75 18.67 -1.20 -2.17
N GLU A 76 17.34 -1.26 -2.34
CA GLU A 76 16.70 -1.57 -3.63
C GLU A 76 17.15 -0.59 -4.73
N LYS A 77 17.13 0.72 -4.46
CA LYS A 77 17.54 1.77 -5.40
C LYS A 77 19.02 1.73 -5.80
N LYS A 78 19.89 1.18 -4.96
CA LYS A 78 21.34 1.08 -5.25
C LYS A 78 21.69 -0.18 -6.05
N GLY A 79 20.79 -1.17 -6.08
CA GLY A 79 20.94 -2.41 -6.82
C GLY A 79 20.33 -2.39 -8.23
N GLU A 80 19.55 -1.35 -8.54
CA GLU A 80 19.03 -1.02 -9.88
C GLU A 80 20.00 -0.11 -10.65
#